data_AF-Q0DTU0-F1
#
_entry.id   AF-Q0DTU0-F1
#
_cell.length_a   1.000
_cell.length_b   1.000
_cell.length_c   1.000
_cell.angle_alpha   90.00
_cell.angle_beta   90.00
_cell.angle_gamma   90.00
#
_symmetry.space_group_name_H-M   'P 1'
#
loop_
_entity.id
_entity.type
_entity.pdbx_description
1 polymer ?
#
loop_
_entity_poly.entity_id
_entity_poly.type
_entity_poly.pdbx_seq_one_letter_code
_entity_poly.pdbx_strand_id
1 'polypeptide(L)'
;GLSNKMPYIKDYSSTGSKDDARPLADIVETSPQMLLECLKAFYGLVTGTEGSLPEFEQLQVPRLRSDACYGLARALAEAYELIYKAVVDPKNCYPDPRSLVKHSPEQIRTILEI
;
A
#
# COMPACT_ATOMS: atom_id res chain seq x y z
N GLY A 1 9.00 -2.08 -8.56
CA GLY A 1 9.06 -2.45 -7.13
C GLY A 1 7.82 -3.21 -6.70
N LEU A 2 6.70 -2.51 -6.50
CA LEU A 2 5.40 -3.09 -6.07
C LEU A 2 4.65 -3.89 -7.16
N SER A 3 4.81 -3.52 -8.43
CA SER A 3 4.14 -4.18 -9.57
C SER A 3 4.44 -5.67 -9.67
N ASN A 4 5.70 -6.06 -9.47
CA ASN A 4 6.12 -7.47 -9.45
C ASN A 4 5.58 -8.24 -8.23
N LYS A 5 5.08 -7.53 -7.21
CA LYS A 5 4.63 -8.09 -5.91
C LYS A 5 3.12 -8.26 -5.81
N MET A 6 2.35 -7.45 -6.55
CA MET A 6 0.88 -7.53 -6.64
C MET A 6 0.34 -8.95 -6.94
N PRO A 7 0.98 -9.78 -7.79
CA PRO A 7 0.51 -11.13 -8.04
C PRO A 7 0.52 -12.01 -6.77
N TYR A 8 1.57 -11.95 -5.95
CA TYR A 8 1.67 -12.74 -4.72
C TYR A 8 0.60 -12.35 -3.70
N ILE A 9 0.35 -11.04 -3.54
CA ILE A 9 -0.68 -10.53 -2.62
C ILE A 9 -2.08 -10.92 -3.11
N LYS A 10 -2.33 -10.89 -4.42
CA LYS A 10 -3.59 -11.33 -5.00
C LYS A 10 -3.79 -12.83 -4.85
N ASP A 11 -2.76 -13.62 -5.14
CA ASP A 11 -2.83 -15.08 -5.08
C ASP A 11 -3.13 -15.55 -3.64
N TYR A 12 -2.48 -14.93 -2.64
CA TYR A 12 -2.76 -15.16 -1.22
C TYR A 12 -4.23 -14.88 -0.83
N SER A 13 -4.87 -13.89 -1.45
CA SER A 13 -6.27 -13.56 -1.22
C SER A 13 -7.23 -14.53 -1.94
N SER A 14 -6.86 -15.00 -3.13
CA SER A 14 -7.70 -15.91 -3.94
C SER A 14 -7.58 -17.37 -3.56
N THR A 15 -6.37 -17.83 -3.22
CA THR A 15 -6.15 -19.18 -2.73
C THR A 15 -6.27 -19.17 -1.22
N GLY A 16 -7.48 -19.39 -0.71
CA GLY A 16 -7.71 -19.81 0.68
C GLY A 16 -7.12 -21.19 1.00
N SER A 17 -5.93 -21.50 0.47
CA SER A 17 -5.19 -22.75 0.61
C SER A 17 -4.60 -22.85 2.02
N LYS A 18 -5.48 -23.26 2.92
CA LYS A 18 -5.31 -24.20 4.05
C LYS A 18 -3.85 -24.52 4.46
N ASP A 19 -3.53 -24.08 5.68
CA ASP A 19 -2.56 -24.60 6.66
C ASP A 19 -1.03 -24.60 6.43
N ASP A 20 -0.48 -24.38 5.24
CA ASP A 20 1.00 -24.38 5.06
C ASP A 20 1.59 -23.07 4.50
N ALA A 21 0.81 -21.99 4.47
CA ALA A 21 1.33 -20.69 4.06
C ALA A 21 2.21 -20.09 5.17
N ARG A 22 3.53 -20.05 4.93
CA ARG A 22 4.49 -19.35 5.81
C ARG A 22 3.97 -17.94 6.12
N PRO A 23 4.06 -17.46 7.37
CA PRO A 23 3.68 -16.10 7.72
C PRO A 23 4.35 -15.08 6.79
N LEU A 24 3.61 -14.06 6.34
CA LEU A 24 4.19 -13.06 5.45
C LEU A 24 5.41 -12.34 6.06
N ALA A 25 5.49 -12.24 7.40
CA ALA A 25 6.65 -11.68 8.08
C ALA A 25 7.95 -12.48 7.84
N ASP A 26 7.85 -13.78 7.55
CA ASP A 26 9.00 -14.67 7.30
C ASP A 26 9.45 -14.66 5.83
N ILE A 27 8.66 -14.06 4.94
CA ILE A 27 9.02 -13.92 3.53
C ILE A 27 9.87 -12.67 3.36
N VAL A 28 11.08 -12.81 2.80
CA VAL A 28 12.04 -11.71 2.61
C VAL A 28 11.38 -10.44 2.04
N GLU A 29 10.57 -10.60 1.00
CA GLU A 29 9.91 -9.50 0.27
C GLU A 29 8.84 -8.74 1.07
N THR A 30 8.27 -9.38 2.09
CA THR A 30 7.27 -8.81 3.00
C THR A 30 7.76 -8.81 4.44
N SER A 31 9.08 -8.96 4.64
CA SER A 31 9.66 -8.89 5.97
C SER A 31 9.39 -7.52 6.60
N PRO A 32 9.38 -7.42 7.94
CA PRO A 32 9.11 -6.16 8.64
C PRO A 32 10.01 -5.00 8.18
N GLN A 33 11.29 -5.27 7.91
CA GLN A 33 12.25 -4.26 7.45
C GLN A 33 11.90 -3.77 6.03
N MET A 34 11.63 -4.70 5.10
CA MET A 34 11.27 -4.36 3.72
C MET A 34 9.96 -3.59 3.64
N LEU A 35 8.95 -3.99 4.42
CA LEU A 35 7.69 -3.25 4.49
C LEU A 35 7.87 -1.87 5.12
N LEU A 36 8.69 -1.74 6.17
CA LEU A 36 8.97 -0.44 6.78
C LEU A 36 9.60 0.53 5.78
N GLU A 37 10.55 0.08 4.97
CA GLU A 37 11.16 0.90 3.92
C GLU A 37 10.14 1.29 2.84
N CYS A 38 9.33 0.33 2.37
CA CYS A 38 8.29 0.60 1.38
C CYS A 38 7.23 1.58 1.91
N LEU A 39 6.81 1.43 3.17
CA LEU A 39 5.82 2.30 3.81
C LEU A 39 6.37 3.70 4.07
N LYS A 40 7.66 3.85 4.39
CA LYS A 40 8.29 5.18 4.48
C LYS A 40 8.21 5.93 3.15
N ALA A 41 8.57 5.28 2.04
CA ALA A 41 8.46 5.87 0.71
C ALA A 41 6.99 6.19 0.35
N PHE A 42 6.07 5.27 0.66
CA PHE A 42 4.64 5.50 0.48
C PHE A 42 4.14 6.72 1.26
N TYR A 43 4.50 6.86 2.54
CA TYR A 43 4.12 8.02 3.33
C TYR A 43 4.77 9.31 2.80
N GLY A 44 5.99 9.24 2.29
CA GLY A 44 6.65 10.37 1.63
C GLY A 44 5.88 10.87 0.40
N LEU A 45 5.41 9.94 -0.43
CA LEU A 45 4.55 10.21 -1.58
C LEU A 45 3.21 10.84 -1.18
N VAL A 46 2.50 10.22 -0.23
CA VAL A 46 1.15 10.63 0.19
C VAL A 46 1.16 11.99 0.90
N THR A 47 2.22 12.30 1.66
CA THR A 47 2.35 13.60 2.37
C THR A 47 2.97 14.70 1.51
N GLY A 48 3.31 14.42 0.25
CA GLY A 48 3.90 15.39 -0.67
C GLY A 48 5.35 15.78 -0.37
N THR A 49 6.04 15.06 0.53
CA THR A 49 7.42 15.38 0.88
C THR A 49 8.44 14.94 -0.18
N GLU A 50 8.10 13.96 -1.03
CA GLU A 50 9.02 13.43 -2.05
C GLU A 50 8.88 14.06 -3.45
N GLY A 51 7.96 15.00 -3.69
CA GLY A 51 7.86 15.71 -4.99
C GLY A 51 7.65 14.81 -6.22
N SER A 52 7.33 13.53 -6.01
CA SER A 52 7.38 12.45 -6.99
C SER A 52 6.01 11.98 -7.47
N LEU A 53 4.94 12.70 -7.09
CA LEU A 53 3.64 12.53 -7.73
C LEU A 53 3.75 12.95 -9.20
N PRO A 54 3.01 12.30 -10.13
CA PRO A 54 2.98 12.69 -11.52
C PRO A 54 2.69 14.19 -11.65
N GLU A 55 3.31 14.85 -12.63
CA GLU A 55 3.08 16.26 -12.95
C GLU A 55 1.68 16.43 -13.57
N PHE A 56 0.63 16.12 -12.82
CA PHE A 56 -0.77 16.23 -13.22
C PHE A 56 -1.11 17.64 -13.68
N GLU A 57 -0.38 18.66 -13.19
CA GLU A 57 -0.47 20.05 -13.67
C GLU A 57 -0.18 20.21 -15.17
N GLN A 58 0.56 19.28 -15.80
CA GLN A 58 0.81 19.29 -17.24
C GLN A 58 -0.40 18.78 -18.05
N LEU A 59 -1.35 18.09 -17.42
CA LEU A 59 -2.58 17.66 -18.08
C LEU A 59 -3.49 18.86 -18.35
N GLN A 60 -3.49 19.31 -19.60
CA GLN A 60 -4.24 20.49 -20.06
C GLN A 60 -5.75 20.37 -19.87
N VAL A 61 -6.30 19.14 -19.92
CA VAL A 61 -7.74 18.91 -19.80
C VAL A 61 -8.10 18.75 -18.31
N PRO A 62 -8.85 19.70 -17.70
CA PRO A 62 -9.11 19.67 -16.27
C PRO A 62 -9.81 18.41 -15.80
N ARG A 63 -10.77 17.89 -16.59
CA ARG A 63 -11.47 16.63 -16.28
C ARG A 63 -10.54 15.44 -16.28
N LEU A 64 -9.70 15.30 -17.31
CA LEU A 64 -8.73 14.21 -17.41
C LEU A 64 -7.72 14.27 -16.25
N ARG A 65 -7.32 15.48 -15.85
CA ARG A 65 -6.47 15.68 -14.68
C ARG A 65 -7.15 15.20 -13.40
N SER A 66 -8.38 15.65 -13.14
CA SER A 66 -9.15 15.22 -11.97
C SER A 66 -9.36 13.70 -11.94
N ASP A 67 -9.72 13.10 -13.08
CA ASP A 67 -9.92 11.64 -13.20
C ASP A 67 -8.61 10.88 -12.96
N ALA A 68 -7.48 11.38 -13.47
CA ALA A 68 -6.17 10.76 -13.28
C ALA A 68 -5.69 10.87 -11.82
N CYS A 69 -5.84 12.04 -11.19
CA CYS A 69 -5.53 12.24 -9.77
C CYS A 69 -6.39 11.30 -8.90
N TYR A 70 -7.70 11.27 -9.16
CA TYR A 70 -8.63 10.39 -8.42
C TYR A 70 -8.29 8.92 -8.61
N GLY A 71 -7.98 8.49 -9.84
CA GLY A 71 -7.57 7.12 -10.15
C GLY A 71 -6.29 6.72 -9.43
N LEU A 72 -5.28 7.60 -9.38
CA LEU A 72 -4.04 7.35 -8.63
C LEU A 72 -4.30 7.27 -7.12
N ALA A 73 -5.01 8.26 -6.57
CA ALA A 73 -5.36 8.30 -5.15
C ALA A 73 -6.10 7.02 -4.73
N ARG A 74 -7.07 6.59 -5.54
CA ARG A 74 -7.80 5.35 -5.31
C ARG A 74 -6.89 4.12 -5.33
N ALA A 75 -6.01 4.00 -6.33
CA ALA A 75 -5.07 2.89 -6.43
C ALA A 75 -4.10 2.84 -5.24
N LEU A 76 -3.62 4.00 -4.77
CA LEU A 76 -2.76 4.11 -3.59
C LEU A 76 -3.49 3.68 -2.31
N ALA A 77 -4.74 4.15 -2.12
CA ALA A 77 -5.55 3.78 -0.96
C ALA A 77 -5.89 2.29 -0.93
N GLU A 78 -6.28 1.71 -2.07
CA GLU A 78 -6.57 0.28 -2.18
C GLU A 78 -5.32 -0.57 -1.92
N ALA A 79 -4.16 -0.18 -2.46
CA ALA A 79 -2.89 -0.86 -2.19
C ALA A 79 -2.49 -0.77 -0.71
N TYR A 80 -2.63 0.39 -0.09
CA TYR A 80 -2.37 0.56 1.34
C TYR A 80 -3.32 -0.27 2.19
N GLU A 81 -4.59 -0.33 1.85
CA GLU A 81 -5.58 -1.11 2.59
C GLU A 81 -5.25 -2.61 2.57
N LEU A 82 -4.76 -3.14 1.44
CA LEU A 82 -4.29 -4.52 1.35
C LEU A 82 -3.08 -4.77 2.27
N ILE A 83 -2.10 -3.87 2.27
CA ILE A 83 -0.92 -3.96 3.15
C ILE A 83 -1.36 -3.87 4.60
N TYR A 84 -2.23 -2.92 4.94
CA TYR A 84 -2.76 -2.74 6.28
C TYR A 84 -3.42 -4.02 6.80
N LYS A 85 -4.34 -4.60 6.01
CA LYS A 85 -5.01 -5.87 6.37
C LYS A 85 -4.02 -7.00 6.56
N ALA A 86 -3.01 -7.12 5.69
CA ALA A 86 -1.97 -8.13 5.82
C ALA A 86 -1.12 -7.94 7.08
N VAL A 87 -0.77 -6.69 7.42
CA VAL A 87 0.08 -6.40 8.59
C VAL A 87 -0.66 -6.61 9.91
N VAL A 88 -1.95 -6.27 9.97
CA VAL A 88 -2.75 -6.42 11.20
C VAL A 88 -3.34 -7.82 11.38
N ASP A 89 -3.30 -8.68 10.35
CA ASP A 89 -3.73 -10.08 10.46
C ASP A 89 -2.72 -10.86 11.33
N PRO A 90 -3.14 -11.39 12.49
CA PRO A 90 -2.26 -12.16 13.37
C PRO A 90 -1.58 -13.36 12.70
N LYS A 91 -2.20 -13.92 11.65
CA LYS A 91 -1.65 -15.07 10.91
C LYS A 91 -0.31 -14.78 10.23
N ASN A 92 -0.04 -13.51 9.94
CA ASN A 92 1.16 -13.11 9.23
C ASN A 92 2.36 -12.86 10.16
N CYS A 93 2.17 -13.00 11.48
CA CYS A 93 3.22 -12.97 12.50
C CYS A 93 4.12 -11.71 12.49
N TYR A 94 3.57 -10.55 12.11
CA TYR A 94 4.31 -9.29 12.27
C TYR A 94 4.48 -8.97 13.77
N PRO A 95 5.70 -8.71 14.26
CA PRO A 95 5.98 -8.59 15.69
C PRO A 95 5.35 -7.34 16.33
N ASP A 96 5.30 -6.22 15.60
CA ASP A 96 4.62 -5.01 16.02
C ASP A 96 3.92 -4.34 14.81
N PRO A 97 2.68 -4.74 14.50
CA PRO A 97 1.92 -4.18 13.40
C PRO A 97 1.78 -2.65 13.47
N ARG A 98 1.66 -2.08 14.68
CA ARG A 98 1.44 -0.63 14.87
C ARG A 98 2.69 0.19 14.58
N SER A 99 3.88 -0.40 14.73
CA SER A 99 5.13 0.25 14.30
C SER A 99 5.26 0.36 12.78
N LEU A 100 4.67 -0.59 12.04
CA LEU A 100 4.70 -0.65 10.58
C LEU A 100 3.63 0.27 9.98
N VAL A 101 2.37 0.09 10.38
CA VAL A 101 1.24 0.86 9.85
C VAL A 101 0.79 1.94 10.83
N LYS A 102 1.20 3.18 10.55
CA LYS A 102 0.91 4.36 11.40
C LYS A 102 -0.49 4.93 11.22
N HIS A 103 -1.08 4.70 10.04
CA HIS A 103 -2.37 5.26 9.66
C HIS A 103 -3.38 4.14 9.37
N SER A 104 -4.64 4.35 9.72
CA SER A 104 -5.72 3.48 9.24
C SER A 104 -5.98 3.72 7.74
N PRO A 105 -6.60 2.78 7.02
CA PRO A 105 -6.99 3.00 5.62
C PRO A 105 -7.85 4.25 5.42
N GLU A 106 -8.75 4.55 6.36
CA GLU A 106 -9.59 5.76 6.33
C GLU A 106 -8.77 7.05 6.47
N GLN A 107 -7.73 7.04 7.31
CA GLN A 107 -6.82 8.19 7.42
C GLN A 107 -6.05 8.41 6.11
N ILE A 108 -5.61 7.35 5.43
CA ILE A 108 -4.94 7.47 4.14
C ILE A 108 -5.90 8.00 3.06
N ARG A 109 -7.14 7.51 3.01
CA ARG A 109 -8.18 8.04 2.09
C ARG A 109 -8.42 9.53 2.33
N THR A 110 -8.50 9.94 3.59
CA THR A 110 -8.63 11.35 3.98
C THR A 110 -7.44 12.19 3.50
N ILE A 111 -6.20 11.73 3.68
CA ILE A 111 -5.00 12.46 3.22
C ILE A 111 -4.96 12.56 1.68
N LEU A 112 -5.44 11.53 0.99
CA LEU A 112 -5.53 11.48 -0.46
C LEU A 112 -6.78 12.20 -1.02
N GLU A 113 -7.61 12.78 -0.15
CA GLU A 113 -8.84 13.51 -0.50
C GLU A 113 -9.86 12.67 -1.31
N ILE A 114 -10.00 11.38 -0.98
CA ILE A 114 -10.97 10.45 -1.62
C ILE A 114 -11.91 9.73 -0.64
#